data_AF-A0A1V4XEN2-F1
#
_entry.id   AF-A0A1V4XEN2-F1
#
_cell.length_a   1.000
_cell.length_b   1.000
_cell.length_c   1.000
_cell.angle_alpha   90.00
_cell.angle_beta   90.00
_cell.angle_gamma   90.00
#
_symmetry.space_group_name_H-M   'P 1'
#
loop_
_entity.id
_entity.type
_entity.pdbx_description
1 polymer ?
#
loop_
_entity_poly.entity_id
_entity_poly.type
_entity_poly.pdbx_seq_one_letter_code
_entity_poly.pdbx_strand_id
1 'polypeptide(L)'
;MVIISQEAFPPKSANEMGKIFLKSPPLPAFITMKGPYVSFEVGVGIKIISIYEFDQSKMKEALEVVSNRYVDYFEVPGFTYAIEMWQEPAEALKLIGLG
;
A
#
# COMPACT_ATOMS: atom_id res chain seq x y z
N MET A 1 -13.39 3.04 4.14
CA MET A 1 -12.30 2.14 4.61
C MET A 1 -11.18 2.23 3.61
N VAL A 2 -9.95 2.22 4.10
CA VAL A 2 -8.78 2.25 3.24
C VAL A 2 -7.73 1.24 3.69
N ILE A 3 -6.94 0.74 2.75
CA ILE A 3 -5.63 0.17 3.06
C ILE A 3 -4.60 1.26 2.81
N ILE A 4 -3.71 1.48 3.77
CA ILE A 4 -2.54 2.34 3.59
C ILE A 4 -1.34 1.42 3.49
N SER A 5 -0.60 1.54 2.39
CA SER A 5 0.71 0.93 2.29
C SER A 5 1.79 1.97 2.51
N GLN A 6 2.85 1.55 3.18
CA GLN A 6 4.07 2.32 3.33
C GLN A 6 5.22 1.44 2.84
N GLU A 7 6.09 2.00 2.04
CA GLU A 7 7.23 1.30 1.46
C GLU A 7 8.50 2.10 1.70
N ALA A 8 9.62 1.43 1.90
CA ALA A 8 10.92 2.07 1.90
C ALA A 8 11.97 1.20 1.20
N PHE A 9 12.90 1.84 0.49
CA PHE A 9 14.02 1.16 -0.16
C PHE A 9 15.19 2.11 -0.38
N PRO A 10 16.43 1.60 -0.43
CA PRO A 10 17.59 2.43 -0.67
C PRO A 10 17.62 2.94 -2.12
N PRO A 11 18.17 4.13 -2.41
CA PRO A 11 18.22 4.69 -3.76
C PRO A 11 18.85 3.78 -4.82
N LYS A 12 19.82 2.94 -4.41
CA LYS A 12 20.47 1.95 -5.30
C LYS A 12 19.49 0.92 -5.90
N SER A 13 18.36 0.68 -5.24
CA SER A 13 17.33 -0.28 -5.66
C SER A 13 16.23 0.36 -6.50
N ALA A 14 16.26 1.69 -6.72
CA ALA A 14 15.18 2.42 -7.40
C ALA A 14 14.90 1.94 -8.82
N ASN A 15 15.94 1.55 -9.57
CA ASN A 15 15.78 1.03 -10.92
C ASN A 15 15.04 -0.32 -10.95
N GLU A 16 15.26 -1.17 -9.95
CA GLU A 16 14.59 -2.46 -9.83
C GLU A 16 13.13 -2.29 -9.42
N MET A 17 12.87 -1.45 -8.41
CA MET A 17 11.52 -1.04 -7.99
C MET A 17 10.71 -0.52 -9.19
N GLY A 18 11.29 0.39 -9.98
CA GLY A 18 10.60 0.96 -11.16
C GLY A 18 10.26 -0.09 -12.22
N LYS A 19 11.12 -1.09 -12.44
CA LYS A 19 10.84 -2.18 -13.41
C LYS A 19 9.69 -3.06 -12.96
N ILE A 20 9.59 -3.38 -11.67
CA ILE A 20 8.48 -4.17 -11.11
C ILE A 20 7.19 -3.36 -11.18
N PHE A 21 7.24 -2.08 -10.81
CA PHE A 21 6.09 -1.17 -10.87
C PHE A 21 5.48 -1.07 -12.28
N LEU A 22 6.32 -0.90 -13.31
CA LEU A 22 5.87 -0.80 -14.71
C LEU A 22 5.26 -2.10 -15.25
N LYS A 23 5.55 -3.25 -14.64
CA LYS A 23 4.97 -4.55 -15.01
C LYS A 23 3.75 -4.92 -14.19
N SER A 24 3.48 -4.18 -13.11
CA SER A 24 2.38 -4.49 -12.20
C SER A 24 1.03 -4.38 -12.92
N PRO A 25 0.13 -5.36 -12.78
CA PRO A 25 -1.18 -5.31 -13.41
C PRO A 25 -2.00 -4.11 -12.91
N PRO A 26 -2.99 -3.63 -13.69
CA PRO A 26 -3.93 -2.63 -13.21
C PRO A 26 -4.70 -3.17 -11.99
N LEU A 27 -5.11 -2.26 -11.11
CA LEU A 27 -5.96 -2.64 -9.98
C LEU A 27 -7.36 -3.03 -10.48
N PRO A 28 -8.05 -3.96 -9.79
CA PRO A 28 -9.46 -4.22 -10.03
C PRO A 28 -10.31 -2.95 -9.89
N ALA A 29 -11.39 -2.84 -10.67
CA ALA A 29 -12.21 -1.63 -10.73
C ALA A 29 -12.87 -1.22 -9.39
N PHE A 30 -12.98 -2.13 -8.43
CA PHE A 30 -13.53 -1.84 -7.10
C PHE A 30 -12.52 -1.19 -6.14
N ILE A 31 -11.24 -1.09 -6.53
CA ILE A 31 -10.18 -0.44 -5.76
C ILE A 31 -9.78 0.85 -6.46
N THR A 32 -9.94 1.97 -5.78
CA THR A 32 -9.39 3.26 -6.22
C THR A 32 -8.10 3.54 -5.46
N MET A 33 -7.00 3.77 -6.17
CA MET A 33 -5.72 4.12 -5.54
C MET A 33 -5.47 5.63 -5.60
N LYS A 34 -5.10 6.22 -4.48
CA LYS A 34 -4.51 7.56 -4.37
C LYS A 34 -3.00 7.41 -4.13
N GLY A 35 -2.20 8.05 -4.98
CA GLY A 35 -0.75 7.84 -5.07
C GLY A 35 -0.36 6.96 -6.26
N PRO A 36 0.83 6.31 -6.23
CA PRO A 36 1.81 6.34 -5.15
C PRO A 36 2.41 7.74 -4.93
N TYR A 37 2.54 8.16 -3.68
CA TYR A 37 3.25 9.39 -3.29
C TYR A 37 4.68 9.04 -2.88
N VAL A 38 5.66 9.79 -3.38
CA VAL A 38 7.08 9.49 -3.17
C VAL A 38 7.75 10.60 -2.38
N SER A 39 8.57 10.22 -1.39
CA SER A 39 9.40 11.13 -0.61
C SER A 39 10.80 10.55 -0.40
N PHE A 40 11.74 11.39 0.03
CA PHE A 40 13.12 11.02 0.32
C PHE A 40 13.43 11.40 1.76
N GLU A 41 14.00 10.47 2.52
CA GLU A 41 14.35 10.65 3.92
C GLU A 41 15.79 10.23 4.17
N VAL A 42 16.59 11.13 4.76
CA VAL A 42 18.00 10.86 5.08
C VAL A 42 18.08 9.71 6.10
N GLY A 43 18.93 8.73 5.83
CA GLY A 43 19.10 7.54 6.68
C GLY A 43 18.08 6.42 6.43
N VAL A 44 16.96 6.70 5.76
CA VAL A 44 15.95 5.69 5.39
C VAL A 44 16.01 5.37 3.89
N GLY A 45 16.11 6.39 3.04
CA GLY A 45 16.12 6.24 1.58
C GLY A 45 14.86 6.81 0.94
N ILE A 46 14.33 6.09 -0.05
CA ILE A 46 13.09 6.47 -0.75
C ILE A 46 11.93 5.87 0.03
N LYS A 47 10.87 6.67 0.23
CA LYS A 47 9.63 6.24 0.88
C LYS A 47 8.47 6.41 -0.08
N ILE A 48 7.55 5.45 -0.07
CA ILE A 48 6.31 5.51 -0.82
C ILE A 48 5.14 5.31 0.13
N ILE A 49 4.07 6.08 -0.10
CA ILE A 49 2.76 5.83 0.51
C ILE A 49 1.74 5.69 -0.60
N SER A 50 0.92 4.64 -0.53
CA SER A 50 -0.26 4.48 -1.37
C SER A 50 -1.50 4.25 -0.51
N ILE A 51 -2.62 4.84 -0.92
CA ILE A 51 -3.91 4.68 -0.24
C ILE A 51 -4.85 3.97 -1.20
N TYR A 52 -5.42 2.85 -0.77
CA TYR A 52 -6.36 2.06 -1.55
C TYR A 52 -7.75 2.17 -0.91
N GLU A 53 -8.68 2.80 -1.62
CA GLU A 53 -10.06 3.00 -1.21
C GLU A 53 -10.95 1.92 -1.85
N PHE A 54 -11.80 1.29 -1.04
CA PHE A 54 -12.72 0.24 -1.47
C PHE A 54 -13.89 0.13 -0.48
N ASP A 55 -14.97 -0.54 -0.91
CA ASP A 55 -16.12 -0.83 -0.06
C ASP A 55 -15.80 -1.91 0.99
N GLN A 56 -16.30 -1.75 2.22
CA GLN A 56 -16.05 -2.69 3.32
C GLN A 56 -16.45 -4.14 2.98
N SER A 57 -17.49 -4.35 2.17
CA SER A 57 -17.90 -5.69 1.71
C SER A 57 -16.83 -6.41 0.88
N LYS A 58 -15.87 -5.66 0.33
CA LYS A 58 -14.73 -6.16 -0.46
C LYS A 58 -13.43 -6.27 0.31
N MET A 59 -13.43 -6.08 1.63
CA MET A 59 -12.22 -6.03 2.46
C MET A 59 -11.25 -7.21 2.23
N LYS A 60 -11.75 -8.45 2.25
CA LYS A 60 -10.91 -9.63 2.06
C LYS A 60 -10.25 -9.65 0.67
N GLU A 61 -11.03 -9.36 -0.37
CA GLU A 61 -10.58 -9.33 -1.76
C GLU A 61 -9.57 -8.19 -1.98
N ALA A 62 -9.83 -7.02 -1.39
CA ALA A 62 -8.92 -5.88 -1.44
C ALA A 62 -7.57 -6.17 -0.79
N LEU A 63 -7.59 -6.76 0.43
CA LEU A 63 -6.37 -7.10 1.16
C LEU A 63 -5.52 -8.12 0.39
N GLU A 64 -6.16 -9.13 -0.21
CA GLU A 64 -5.47 -10.13 -1.03
C GLU A 64 -4.82 -9.50 -2.27
N VAL A 65 -5.57 -8.68 -3.01
CA VAL A 65 -5.06 -7.96 -4.19
C VAL A 65 -3.87 -7.06 -3.83
N VAL A 66 -3.99 -6.26 -2.77
CA VAL A 66 -2.92 -5.35 -2.36
C VAL A 66 -1.70 -6.15 -1.89
N SER A 67 -1.88 -7.17 -1.04
CA SER A 67 -0.77 -7.98 -0.52
C SER A 67 -0.02 -8.72 -1.63
N ASN A 68 -0.75 -9.29 -2.60
CA ASN A 68 -0.14 -10.00 -3.72
C ASN A 68 0.67 -9.06 -4.63
N ARG A 69 0.29 -7.78 -4.73
CA ARG A 69 1.07 -6.77 -5.48
C ARG A 69 2.45 -6.54 -4.88
N TYR A 70 2.63 -6.80 -3.58
CA TYR A 70 3.91 -6.62 -2.88
C TYR A 70 4.87 -7.80 -3.01
N VAL A 71 4.38 -8.99 -3.36
CA VAL A 71 5.18 -10.22 -3.45
C VAL A 71 6.35 -10.06 -4.43
N ASP A 72 6.11 -9.42 -5.58
CA ASP A 72 7.14 -9.22 -6.61
C ASP A 72 8.30 -8.33 -6.12
N TYR A 73 8.10 -7.53 -5.07
CA TYR A 73 9.13 -6.64 -4.51
C TYR A 73 10.00 -7.33 -3.45
N PHE A 74 9.68 -8.56 -3.03
CA PHE A 74 10.42 -9.25 -1.97
C PHE A 74 11.87 -9.56 -2.36
N GLU A 75 12.16 -9.65 -3.65
CA GLU A 75 13.51 -9.87 -4.16
C GLU A 75 14.36 -8.59 -4.17
N VAL A 76 13.74 -7.41 -3.99
CA VAL A 76 14.44 -6.13 -4.07
C VAL A 76 15.28 -5.88 -2.81
N PRO A 77 16.62 -5.73 -2.93
CA PRO A 77 17.47 -5.56 -1.77
C PRO A 77 17.15 -4.30 -0.96
N GLY A 78 16.88 -4.49 0.34
CA GLY A 78 16.59 -3.40 1.27
C GLY A 78 15.18 -2.84 1.17
N PHE A 79 14.29 -3.48 0.40
CA PHE A 79 12.87 -3.16 0.38
C PHE A 79 12.21 -3.57 1.71
N THR A 80 11.44 -2.64 2.26
CA THR A 80 10.57 -2.88 3.42
C THR A 80 9.20 -2.29 3.13
N TYR A 81 8.17 -2.89 3.73
CA TYR A 81 6.82 -2.42 3.55
C TYR A 81 5.93 -2.70 4.76
N ALA A 82 4.85 -1.95 4.86
CA ALA A 82 3.74 -2.18 5.77
C ALA A 82 2.43 -2.05 4.98
N ILE A 83 1.45 -2.91 5.28
CA ILE A 83 0.10 -2.86 4.72
C ILE A 83 -0.86 -2.84 5.91
N GLU A 84 -1.56 -1.73 6.08
CA GLU A 84 -2.39 -1.48 7.26
C GLU A 84 -3.83 -1.18 6.84
N MET A 85 -4.80 -1.79 7.52
CA MET A 85 -6.22 -1.50 7.32
C MET A 85 -6.67 -0.38 8.24
N TRP A 86 -7.27 0.66 7.67
CA TRP A 86 -7.75 1.83 8.38
C TRP A 86 -9.26 2.00 8.18
N GLN A 87 -9.95 2.19 9.30
CA GLN A 87 -11.40 2.39 9.36
C GLN A 87 -11.72 3.88 9.27
N GLU A 88 -12.89 4.21 8.73
CA GLU A 88 -13.44 5.55 8.91
C GLU A 88 -13.71 5.79 10.40
N PRO A 89 -13.57 7.03 10.91
CA PRO A 89 -13.81 7.32 12.32
C PRO A 89 -15.17 6.81 12.83
N ALA A 90 -16.24 6.96 12.04
CA ALA A 90 -17.57 6.47 12.41
C ALA A 90 -17.62 4.95 12.63
N GLU A 91 -16.93 4.17 11.79
CA GLU A 91 -16.86 2.71 11.94
C GLU A 91 -15.97 2.32 13.13
N ALA A 92 -14.87 3.03 13.35
CA ALA A 92 -14.02 2.83 14.52
C ALA A 92 -14.76 3.11 15.84
N LEU A 93 -15.62 4.13 15.88
CA LEU A 93 -16.43 4.47 17.06
C LEU A 93 -17.49 3.41 17.38
N LYS A 94 -18.12 2.80 16.36
CA LYS A 94 -19.07 1.69 16.57
C LYS A 94 -18.44 0.49 17.28
N LEU A 95 -17.17 0.18 16.97
CA LEU A 95 -16.43 -0.93 17.59
C LEU A 95 -16.21 -0.76 19.10
N ILE A 96 -16.23 0.49 19.60
CA ILE A 96 -16.08 0.81 21.02
C ILE A 96 -17.39 1.28 21.67
N GLY A 97 -18.53 1.13 20.99
CA GLY A 97 -19.85 1.47 21.52
C GLY A 97 -20.18 2.96 21.57
N LEU A 98 -19.52 3.77 20.74
CA LEU A 98 -19.69 5.23 20.68
C LEU A 98 -20.31 5.73 19.36
N GLY A 99 -20.79 4.83 18.50
CA GLY A 99 -21.27 5.14 17.15
C GLY A 99 -22.63 4.57 16.81
#